data_AF-A0A3B9G8H3-F1
#
_entry.id   AF-A0A3B9G8H3-F1
#
_cell.length_a   1.000
_cell.length_b   1.000
_cell.length_c   1.000
_cell.angle_alpha   90.00
_cell.angle_beta   90.00
_cell.angle_gamma   90.00
#
_symmetry.space_group_name_H-M   'P 1'
#
loop_
_entity.id
_entity.type
_entity.pdbx_description
1 polymer ?
#
loop_
_entity_poly.entity_id
_entity_poly.type
_entity_poly.pdbx_seq_one_letter_code
_entity_poly.pdbx_strand_id
1 'polypeptide(L)'
;YRPTGFTYRAGEKGVMGSFKNHVRFLKGMHKRVVMCSHHVGHFEHGIVGESKTSETSPVEGKSNKLADQSLKDGVWWAKKRGGIGGGVHINDALPINPAPLIGGQNWYDNVCSIEKV
;
A
#
# COMPACT_ATOMS: atom_id res chain seq x y z
N TYR A 1 16.84 28.55 1.76
CA TYR A 1 17.80 28.10 0.73
C TYR A 1 17.17 26.91 0.02
N ARG A 2 16.89 26.96 -1.29
CA ARG A 2 16.36 25.79 -2.02
C ARG A 2 17.51 24.80 -2.25
N PRO A 3 17.35 23.50 -1.97
CA PRO A 3 18.37 22.51 -2.28
C PRO A 3 18.75 22.58 -3.77
N THR A 4 20.04 22.63 -4.07
CA THR A 4 20.56 22.66 -5.45
C THR A 4 20.66 21.26 -6.08
N GLY A 5 20.25 20.21 -5.36
CA GLY A 5 20.21 18.82 -5.85
C GLY A 5 19.00 18.48 -6.73
N PHE A 6 18.76 17.18 -6.96
CA PHE A 6 17.66 16.60 -7.75
C PHE A 6 16.27 16.90 -7.14
N THR A 7 15.86 18.16 -7.18
CA THR A 7 14.52 18.61 -6.79
C THR A 7 13.70 18.83 -8.05
N TYR A 8 12.53 18.21 -8.12
CA TYR A 8 11.69 18.23 -9.32
C TYR A 8 11.18 19.63 -9.61
N ARG A 9 11.21 19.99 -10.90
CA ARG A 9 10.72 21.27 -11.38
C ARG A 9 9.37 21.08 -12.06
N ALA A 10 8.46 22.03 -11.87
CA ALA A 10 7.19 22.02 -12.57
C ALA A 10 7.42 22.02 -14.10
N GLY A 11 6.71 21.15 -14.82
CA GLY A 11 6.78 21.04 -16.29
C GLY A 11 7.73 19.98 -16.83
N GLU A 12 8.46 19.25 -15.98
CA GLU A 12 9.25 18.09 -16.42
C GLU A 12 8.34 16.92 -16.81
N LYS A 13 8.63 16.31 -17.97
CA LYS A 13 7.88 15.15 -18.48
C LYS A 13 8.41 13.87 -17.84
N GLY A 14 7.53 13.08 -17.22
CA GLY A 14 7.86 11.74 -16.73
C GLY A 14 6.92 11.28 -15.61
N VAL A 15 6.68 9.97 -15.52
CA VAL A 15 6.07 9.35 -14.35
C VAL A 15 7.17 9.13 -13.33
N MET A 16 6.99 9.72 -12.15
CA MET A 16 7.94 9.64 -11.04
C MET A 16 8.15 8.22 -10.52
N GLY A 17 7.07 7.47 -10.54
CA GLY A 17 7.05 6.05 -10.26
C GLY A 17 5.61 5.56 -10.31
N SER A 18 5.44 4.27 -10.11
CA SER A 18 4.13 3.63 -10.21
C SER A 18 4.07 2.45 -9.26
N PHE A 19 2.85 2.11 -8.84
CA PHE A 19 2.59 0.89 -8.10
C PHE A 19 1.27 0.28 -8.57
N LYS A 20 1.14 -1.04 -8.42
CA LYS A 20 -0.10 -1.77 -8.72
C LYS A 20 -0.83 -2.04 -7.43
N ASN A 21 -2.10 -1.65 -7.34
CA ASN A 21 -2.94 -1.89 -6.17
C ASN A 21 -4.38 -2.21 -6.57
N HIS A 22 -5.14 -2.77 -5.62
CA HIS A 22 -6.57 -2.99 -5.77
C HIS A 22 -7.33 -1.69 -5.50
N VAL A 23 -8.27 -1.37 -6.37
CA VAL A 23 -9.11 -0.16 -6.26
C VAL A 23 -10.47 -0.52 -5.67
N ARG A 24 -10.96 0.30 -4.75
CA ARG A 24 -12.33 0.23 -4.21
C ARG A 24 -13.02 1.58 -4.35
N PHE A 25 -14.28 1.54 -4.76
CA PHE A 25 -15.12 2.73 -4.80
C PHE A 25 -15.81 2.91 -3.45
N LEU A 26 -15.64 4.09 -2.86
CA LEU A 26 -16.21 4.43 -1.56
C LEU A 26 -17.20 5.58 -1.71
N LYS A 27 -18.38 5.44 -1.11
CA LYS A 27 -19.38 6.52 -1.06
C LYS A 27 -18.79 7.71 -0.29
N GLY A 28 -18.93 8.92 -0.85
CA GLY A 28 -18.40 10.15 -0.25
C GLY A 28 -16.98 10.53 -0.71
N MET A 29 -16.31 9.69 -1.50
CA MET A 29 -15.01 10.05 -2.09
C MET A 29 -15.17 11.07 -3.22
N HIS A 30 -14.36 12.12 -3.24
CA HIS A 30 -14.41 13.10 -4.31
C HIS A 30 -13.95 12.49 -5.64
N LYS A 31 -14.66 12.77 -6.74
CA LYS A 31 -14.48 12.14 -8.06
C LYS A 31 -13.09 12.27 -8.71
N ARG A 32 -12.24 13.17 -8.21
CA ARG A 32 -10.87 13.42 -8.69
C ARG A 32 -9.80 13.12 -7.64
N VAL A 33 -10.18 12.52 -6.52
CA VAL A 33 -9.28 12.21 -5.42
C VAL A 33 -9.20 10.70 -5.28
N VAL A 34 -7.97 10.19 -5.21
CA VAL A 34 -7.69 8.83 -4.78
C VAL A 34 -7.01 8.91 -3.42
N MET A 35 -7.40 8.02 -2.51
CA MET A 35 -6.74 7.88 -1.22
C MET A 35 -6.08 6.51 -1.17
N CYS A 36 -4.82 6.48 -0.76
CA CYS A 36 -4.09 5.25 -0.50
C CYS A 36 -3.43 5.36 0.87
N SER A 37 -3.50 4.29 1.67
CA SER A 37 -2.84 4.26 2.98
C SER A 37 -1.32 4.18 2.79
N HIS A 38 -0.59 4.93 3.61
CA HIS A 38 0.87 5.03 3.56
C HIS A 38 1.60 3.91 4.32
N HIS A 39 0.96 3.35 5.35
CA HIS A 39 1.60 2.45 6.32
C HIS A 39 1.59 0.96 5.92
N VAL A 40 1.52 0.65 4.63
CA VAL A 40 1.39 -0.72 4.13
C VAL A 40 2.48 -1.02 3.09
N GLY A 41 2.72 -2.30 2.80
CA GLY A 41 3.68 -2.75 1.81
C GLY A 41 5.14 -2.77 2.28
N HIS A 42 5.39 -2.76 3.59
CA HIS A 42 6.73 -2.91 4.15
C HIS A 42 7.36 -4.25 3.73
N PHE A 43 8.59 -4.19 3.23
CA PHE A 43 9.40 -5.38 2.87
C PHE A 43 10.43 -5.74 3.95
N GLU A 44 10.88 -4.75 4.72
CA GLU A 44 11.79 -4.87 5.86
C GLU A 44 11.16 -4.10 7.03
N HIS A 45 10.73 -4.78 8.09
CA HIS A 45 10.29 -4.17 9.38
C HIS A 45 10.01 -5.20 10.50
N GLY A 46 10.42 -6.47 10.33
CA GLY A 46 10.16 -7.56 11.26
C GLY A 46 9.16 -8.59 10.72
N ILE A 47 8.62 -9.44 11.60
CA ILE A 47 7.65 -10.47 11.22
C ILE A 47 6.33 -9.78 10.81
N VAL A 48 6.09 -9.69 9.50
CA VAL A 48 4.79 -9.30 8.96
C VAL A 48 3.90 -10.53 8.99
N GLY A 49 2.79 -10.45 9.72
CA GLY A 49 1.78 -11.51 9.71
C GLY A 49 1.28 -11.75 8.28
N GLU A 50 1.62 -12.89 7.70
CA GLU A 50 1.11 -13.27 6.38
C GLU A 50 -0.19 -14.05 6.53
N SER A 51 -1.23 -13.60 5.83
CA SER A 51 -2.43 -14.39 5.59
C SER A 51 -2.10 -15.65 4.80
N LYS A 52 -1.93 -16.78 5.48
CA LYS A 52 -1.88 -18.10 4.84
C LYS A 52 -3.30 -18.67 4.79
N THR A 53 -3.66 -19.26 3.66
CA THR A 53 -4.89 -20.05 3.49
C THR A 53 -4.74 -21.47 4.03
N SER A 54 -3.56 -21.80 4.55
CA SER A 54 -3.19 -23.08 5.12
C SER A 54 -2.69 -22.84 6.54
N GLU A 55 -3.05 -23.74 7.45
CA GLU A 55 -2.58 -23.68 8.83
C GLU A 55 -1.07 -23.99 8.90
N THR A 56 -0.32 -23.22 9.68
CA THR A 56 1.14 -23.36 9.84
C THR A 56 1.58 -23.74 11.25
N SER A 57 0.65 -23.82 12.20
CA SER A 57 0.92 -24.21 13.59
C SER A 57 1.21 -25.73 13.70
N PRO A 58 1.95 -26.17 14.74
CA PRO A 58 2.27 -27.58 14.96
C PRO A 58 1.03 -28.47 15.03
N VAL A 59 1.09 -29.68 14.47
CA VAL A 59 -0.05 -30.61 14.41
C VAL A 59 -0.40 -31.19 15.79
N GLU A 60 0.61 -31.34 16.65
CA GLU A 60 0.49 -31.98 17.96
C GLU A 60 -0.25 -31.09 18.98
N GLY A 61 -1.20 -31.68 19.73
CA GLY A 61 -1.95 -30.97 20.78
C GLY A 61 -3.14 -30.11 20.29
N LYS A 62 -3.47 -30.16 19.00
CA LYS A 62 -4.59 -29.39 18.43
C LYS A 62 -5.95 -30.05 18.67
N SER A 63 -6.95 -29.20 18.92
CA SER A 63 -8.36 -29.60 18.86
C SER A 63 -8.75 -29.91 17.42
N ASN A 64 -9.47 -31.03 17.20
CA ASN A 64 -10.06 -31.39 15.91
C ASN A 64 -11.18 -30.43 15.46
N LYS A 65 -11.61 -29.50 16.31
CA LYS A 65 -12.54 -28.43 15.98
C LYS A 65 -11.77 -27.12 15.87
N LEU A 66 -11.66 -26.57 14.65
CA LEU A 66 -11.42 -25.14 14.48
C LEU A 66 -12.49 -24.38 15.28
N ALA A 67 -12.07 -23.47 16.16
CA ALA A 67 -13.00 -22.63 16.92
C ALA A 67 -13.92 -21.81 15.98
N ASP A 68 -13.41 -21.50 14.78
CA ASP A 68 -14.15 -20.86 13.71
C ASP A 68 -13.86 -21.58 12.38
N GLN A 69 -14.81 -22.38 11.91
CA GLN A 69 -14.68 -23.07 10.63
C GLN A 69 -14.73 -22.12 9.43
N SER A 70 -15.22 -20.89 9.61
CA SER A 70 -15.31 -19.88 8.54
C SER A 70 -13.97 -19.22 8.25
N LEU A 71 -13.04 -19.24 9.21
CA LEU A 71 -11.70 -18.67 9.07
C LEU A 71 -10.92 -19.29 7.91
N LYS A 72 -11.14 -20.58 7.63
CA LYS A 72 -10.55 -21.26 6.46
C LYS A 72 -10.93 -20.56 5.14
N ASP A 73 -12.13 -19.99 5.05
CA ASP A 73 -12.68 -19.35 3.85
C ASP A 73 -12.66 -17.80 3.94
N GLY A 74 -12.59 -17.26 5.15
CA GLY A 74 -12.80 -15.84 5.47
C GLY A 74 -11.58 -14.92 5.37
N VAL A 75 -10.38 -15.43 5.06
CA VAL A 75 -9.17 -14.60 4.92
C VAL A 75 -9.18 -13.81 3.61
N TRP A 76 -10.08 -12.83 3.52
CA TRP A 76 -10.35 -12.03 2.32
C TRP A 76 -9.15 -11.18 1.87
N TRP A 77 -8.21 -10.91 2.77
CA TRP A 77 -6.99 -10.16 2.48
C TRP A 77 -5.85 -11.05 1.98
N ALA A 78 -6.04 -12.37 1.87
CA ALA A 78 -5.01 -13.29 1.39
C ALA A 78 -4.63 -13.10 -0.08
N LYS A 79 -3.34 -12.89 -0.37
CA LYS A 79 -2.82 -12.76 -1.75
C LYS A 79 -3.19 -13.94 -2.65
N LYS A 80 -3.12 -15.17 -2.11
CA LYS A 80 -3.53 -16.41 -2.82
C LYS A 80 -5.00 -16.42 -3.25
N ARG A 81 -5.85 -15.56 -2.68
CA ARG A 81 -7.27 -15.38 -3.00
C ARG A 81 -7.56 -14.08 -3.75
N GLY A 82 -6.53 -13.40 -4.24
CA GLY A 82 -6.70 -12.07 -4.85
C GLY A 82 -6.95 -10.96 -3.82
N GLY A 83 -6.63 -11.17 -2.55
CA GLY A 83 -6.61 -10.13 -1.52
C GLY A 83 -5.34 -9.28 -1.57
N ILE A 84 -5.38 -8.12 -0.92
CA ILE A 84 -4.30 -7.11 -0.96
C ILE A 84 -3.04 -7.49 -0.17
N GLY A 85 -3.09 -8.56 0.64
CA GLY A 85 -2.01 -8.96 1.53
C GLY A 85 -1.62 -7.84 2.50
N GLY A 86 -0.31 -7.66 2.68
CA GLY A 86 0.26 -6.56 3.45
C GLY A 86 0.18 -5.19 2.76
N GLY A 87 -0.53 -5.05 1.64
CA GLY A 87 -0.65 -3.81 0.86
C GLY A 87 0.57 -3.48 -0.01
N VAL A 88 0.73 -2.20 -0.36
CA VAL A 88 1.71 -1.72 -1.34
C VAL A 88 2.45 -0.49 -0.82
N HIS A 89 3.75 -0.40 -1.14
CA HIS A 89 4.57 0.73 -0.74
C HIS A 89 4.34 1.91 -1.68
N ILE A 90 3.57 2.92 -1.25
CA ILE A 90 3.16 4.03 -2.13
C ILE A 90 4.26 5.05 -2.40
N ASN A 91 5.30 5.10 -1.56
CA ASN A 91 6.39 6.07 -1.72
C ASN A 91 7.16 5.85 -3.02
N ASP A 92 7.09 4.64 -3.60
CA ASP A 92 7.67 4.33 -4.91
C ASP A 92 7.08 5.19 -6.04
N ALA A 93 5.89 5.79 -5.84
CA ALA A 93 5.28 6.71 -6.79
C ALA A 93 5.28 8.18 -6.34
N LEU A 94 5.77 8.48 -5.13
CA LEU A 94 5.74 9.84 -4.59
C LEU A 94 7.03 10.60 -4.93
N PRO A 95 6.95 11.78 -5.56
CA PRO A 95 8.13 12.60 -5.79
C PRO A 95 8.73 13.14 -4.50
N ILE A 96 10.05 13.30 -4.51
CA ILE A 96 10.74 14.11 -3.51
C ILE A 96 10.39 15.58 -3.78
N ASN A 97 9.60 16.18 -2.88
CA ASN A 97 9.04 17.53 -3.00
C ASN A 97 9.30 18.30 -1.69
N PRO A 98 10.50 18.86 -1.50
CA PRO A 98 10.86 19.50 -0.25
C PRO A 98 10.09 20.80 -0.05
N ALA A 99 9.62 21.05 1.17
CA ALA A 99 9.04 22.30 1.61
C ALA A 99 10.17 23.27 2.01
N PRO A 100 10.58 24.20 1.13
CA PRO A 100 11.87 24.89 1.23
C PRO A 100 11.96 25.89 2.40
N LEU A 101 10.82 26.25 2.99
CA LEU A 101 10.76 27.19 4.12
C LEU A 101 11.01 26.52 5.47
N ILE A 102 10.67 25.22 5.58
CA ILE A 102 10.71 24.50 6.86
C ILE A 102 11.56 23.22 6.81
N GLY A 103 12.09 22.86 5.64
CA GLY A 103 12.90 21.65 5.46
C GLY A 103 12.09 20.34 5.49
N GLY A 104 10.76 20.42 5.42
CA GLY A 104 9.87 19.25 5.38
C GLY A 104 9.75 18.63 3.98
N GLN A 105 8.91 17.59 3.87
CA GLN A 105 8.49 16.97 2.61
C GLN A 105 7.00 17.22 2.41
N ASN A 106 6.60 17.64 1.20
CA ASN A 106 5.19 17.71 0.84
C ASN A 106 4.70 16.33 0.39
N TRP A 107 3.72 15.80 1.11
CA TRP A 107 3.10 14.50 0.85
C TRP A 107 1.77 14.62 0.09
N TYR A 108 1.22 15.84 0.01
CA TYR A 108 -0.07 16.13 -0.60
C TYR A 108 0.11 16.82 -1.96
N ASP A 109 -0.96 16.90 -2.74
CA ASP A 109 -1.00 17.52 -4.08
C ASP A 109 -0.22 16.80 -5.19
N ASN A 110 -0.15 15.47 -5.11
CA ASN A 110 0.37 14.64 -6.18
C ASN A 110 -0.69 14.40 -7.25
N VAL A 111 -0.31 14.60 -8.52
CA VAL A 111 -1.16 14.28 -9.67
C VAL A 111 -0.76 12.90 -10.19
N CYS A 112 -1.73 12.03 -10.38
CA CYS A 112 -1.51 10.68 -10.92
C CYS A 112 -2.52 10.33 -12.01
N SER A 113 -2.16 9.35 -12.84
CA SER A 113 -3.08 8.63 -13.70
C SER A 113 -3.31 7.24 -13.15
N ILE A 114 -4.52 6.71 -13.32
CA ILE A 114 -4.89 5.36 -12.91
C ILE A 114 -5.29 4.58 -14.16
N GLU A 115 -4.70 3.41 -14.35
CA GLU A 115 -5.05 2.48 -15.42
C GLU A 115 -5.30 1.09 -14.86
N LYS A 116 -6.17 0.34 -15.55
CA LYS A 116 -6.40 -1.07 -15.22
C LYS A 116 -5.28 -1.90 -15.84
N VAL A 117 -4.68 -2.76 -15.02
CA VAL A 117 -3.65 -3.73 -15.40
C VAL A 117 -4.26 -5.11 -15.57
#